data_AF-A0A1E8BT28-F1
#
_entry.id   AF-A0A1E8BT28-F1
#
_cell.length_a   1.000
_cell.length_b   1.000
_cell.length_c   1.000
_cell.angle_alpha   90.00
_cell.angle_beta   90.00
_cell.angle_gamma   90.00
#
_symmetry.space_group_name_H-M   'P 1'
#
loop_
_entity.id
_entity.type
_entity.pdbx_description
1 polymer ?
#
loop_
_entity_poly.entity_id
_entity_poly.type
_entity_poly.pdbx_seq_one_letter_code
_entity_poly.pdbx_strand_id
1 'polypeptide(L)'
;MVKKIVSLMLIFVLSIGILPNGKALAEELVQDENIEVLENNSEKVEVQTEVETVEGDATVSAAWDKTDNTFTVKSIEKDANGNEVEKEYRVDVEEATDEVFKATFTDLKTNESFEVDSMEAHASLAFLLPIAGVIGQGLVSHLIAIGAAVVIAGATYTVVGKVAAELRKKKYDHYAAVLTKGDLYIGGSISKATAVSRLKSSDKKNNNVWSKSYALAATVAKDAGNGRTPIGPERDKGKTSAEGYYFHFHIHNRTSGHSFY
;
A
#
# COMPACT_ATOMS: atom_id res chain seq x y z
N MET A 1 43.82 -15.21 -34.55
CA MET A 1 44.79 -14.93 -33.46
C MET A 1 44.90 -13.42 -33.39
N VAL A 2 44.53 -12.73 -32.32
CA VAL A 2 45.06 -12.84 -30.95
C VAL A 2 43.93 -12.53 -29.94
N LYS A 3 43.84 -13.37 -28.91
CA LYS A 3 43.00 -13.21 -27.71
C LYS A 3 43.37 -11.91 -26.97
N LYS A 4 42.40 -11.13 -26.51
CA LYS A 4 42.62 -10.19 -25.41
C LYS A 4 41.88 -10.66 -24.16
N ILE A 5 42.67 -10.71 -23.10
CA ILE A 5 42.40 -11.28 -21.80
C ILE A 5 41.61 -10.26 -20.97
N VAL A 6 40.55 -10.78 -20.36
CA VAL A 6 39.92 -10.44 -19.07
C VAL A 6 40.63 -9.35 -18.25
N SER A 7 39.88 -8.32 -17.86
CA SER A 7 40.13 -7.63 -16.59
C SER A 7 38.84 -7.67 -15.78
N LEU A 8 38.85 -8.60 -14.83
CA LEU A 8 37.85 -8.83 -13.80
C LEU A 8 38.23 -7.93 -12.62
N MET A 9 37.44 -6.90 -12.33
CA MET A 9 37.40 -6.34 -10.97
C MET A 9 36.09 -6.79 -10.32
N LEU A 10 36.13 -8.03 -9.84
CA LEU A 10 35.20 -8.54 -8.85
C LEU A 10 35.64 -7.96 -7.49
N ILE A 11 34.97 -6.90 -7.02
CA ILE A 11 35.12 -6.48 -5.63
C ILE A 11 34.06 -7.25 -4.82
N PHE A 12 34.47 -8.43 -4.35
CA PHE A 12 33.77 -9.16 -3.31
C PHE A 12 34.16 -8.55 -1.96
N VAL A 13 33.44 -7.52 -1.51
CA VAL A 13 33.48 -7.17 -0.09
C VAL A 13 32.43 -8.02 0.62
N LEU A 14 32.90 -9.18 1.09
CA LEU A 14 32.23 -10.00 2.09
C LEU A 14 32.29 -9.25 3.44
N SER A 15 31.58 -8.12 3.52
CA SER A 15 31.28 -7.51 4.81
C SER A 15 30.10 -8.27 5.38
N ILE A 16 30.35 -8.95 6.51
CA ILE A 16 29.34 -9.44 7.45
C ILE A 16 28.58 -8.21 7.96
N GLY A 17 27.67 -7.72 7.14
CA GLY A 17 26.74 -6.64 7.40
C GLY A 17 25.36 -7.25 7.52
N ILE A 18 24.60 -6.74 8.48
CA ILE A 18 23.21 -7.10 8.74
C ILE A 18 22.47 -7.13 7.41
N LEU A 19 22.02 -8.33 6.99
CA LEU A 19 21.35 -8.52 5.72
C LEU A 19 20.01 -7.76 5.74
N PRO A 20 19.73 -6.92 4.73
CA PRO A 20 18.48 -6.16 4.66
C PRO A 20 17.26 -7.10 4.62
N ASN A 21 16.15 -6.67 5.24
CA ASN A 21 14.85 -7.32 5.10
C ASN A 21 14.32 -7.16 3.65
N GLY A 22 13.28 -7.93 3.27
CA GLY A 22 12.75 -7.94 1.90
C GLY A 22 12.35 -6.56 1.37
N LYS A 23 11.91 -5.68 2.27
CA LYS A 23 11.67 -4.26 1.98
C LYS A 23 12.95 -3.52 1.56
N ALA A 24 14.05 -3.67 2.30
CA ALA A 24 15.29 -2.98 2.00
C ALA A 24 15.99 -3.52 0.73
N LEU A 25 15.80 -4.79 0.36
CA LEU A 25 16.22 -5.30 -0.96
C LEU A 25 15.38 -4.72 -2.11
N ALA A 26 14.06 -4.58 -1.93
CA ALA A 26 13.22 -3.93 -2.92
C ALA A 26 13.53 -2.42 -3.05
N GLU A 27 13.74 -1.71 -1.94
CA GLU A 27 14.16 -0.30 -1.94
C GLU A 27 15.57 -0.10 -2.56
N GLU A 28 16.45 -1.10 -2.47
CA GLU A 28 17.78 -1.07 -3.10
C GLU A 28 17.72 -1.29 -4.62
N LEU A 29 16.89 -2.23 -5.07
CA LEU A 29 16.75 -2.61 -6.49
C LEU A 29 15.78 -1.70 -7.26
N VAL A 30 14.77 -1.14 -6.58
CA VAL A 30 13.74 -0.26 -7.13
C VAL A 30 13.93 1.11 -6.49
N GLN A 31 14.90 1.85 -7.01
CA GLN A 31 15.09 3.25 -6.66
C GLN A 31 14.11 4.09 -7.45
N ASP A 32 13.38 4.99 -6.79
CA ASP A 32 12.34 5.85 -7.40
C ASP A 32 12.85 6.60 -8.66
N GLU A 33 14.16 6.86 -8.75
CA GLU A 33 14.79 7.56 -9.88
C GLU A 33 14.80 6.75 -11.19
N ASN A 34 14.69 5.42 -11.11
CA ASN A 34 14.74 4.51 -12.26
C ASN A 34 13.35 3.99 -12.67
N ILE A 35 12.29 4.45 -12.01
CA ILE A 35 10.92 4.07 -12.32
C ILE A 35 10.36 5.05 -13.36
N GLU A 36 10.01 4.55 -14.53
CA GLU A 36 9.28 5.29 -15.55
C GLU A 36 7.77 5.14 -15.34
N VAL A 37 7.04 6.25 -15.31
CA VAL A 37 5.56 6.25 -15.31
C VAL A 37 5.06 6.21 -16.74
N LEU A 38 4.58 5.05 -17.18
CA LEU A 38 4.06 4.84 -18.53
C LEU A 38 2.65 5.40 -18.70
N GLU A 39 1.82 5.26 -17.67
CA GLU A 39 0.44 5.73 -17.67
C GLU A 39 0.02 6.22 -16.29
N ASN A 40 -0.67 7.36 -16.22
CA ASN A 40 -1.31 7.83 -14.99
C ASN A 40 -2.53 8.67 -15.32
N ASN A 41 -3.70 8.06 -15.21
CA ASN A 41 -4.97 8.72 -15.40
C ASN A 41 -5.99 8.29 -14.32
N SER A 42 -7.26 8.63 -14.53
CA SER A 42 -8.33 8.31 -13.56
C SER A 42 -8.65 6.83 -13.46
N GLU A 43 -8.31 6.04 -14.47
CA GLU A 43 -8.67 4.62 -14.60
C GLU A 43 -7.49 3.71 -14.32
N LYS A 44 -6.27 4.12 -14.67
CA LYS A 44 -5.07 3.28 -14.57
C LYS A 44 -3.84 4.06 -14.13
N VAL A 45 -2.95 3.39 -13.39
CA VAL A 45 -1.53 3.78 -13.30
C VAL A 45 -0.70 2.60 -13.78
N GLU A 46 0.33 2.87 -14.56
CA GLU A 46 1.32 1.87 -14.99
C GLU A 46 2.72 2.46 -14.85
N VAL A 47 3.62 1.66 -14.28
CA VAL A 47 5.02 2.00 -14.08
C VAL A 47 5.92 0.87 -14.55
N GLN A 48 7.16 1.19 -14.88
CA GLN A 48 8.16 0.25 -15.36
C GLN A 48 9.54 0.58 -14.81
N THR A 49 10.37 -0.44 -14.64
CA THR A 49 11.80 -0.31 -14.37
C THR A 49 12.57 -1.34 -15.17
N GLU A 50 13.81 -1.00 -15.52
CA GLU A 50 14.80 -1.94 -16.04
C GLU A 50 15.78 -2.29 -14.92
N VAL A 51 16.17 -3.56 -14.84
CA VAL A 51 17.15 -4.04 -13.86
C VAL A 51 18.14 -4.98 -14.52
N GLU A 52 19.41 -4.83 -14.16
CA GLU A 52 20.42 -5.82 -14.50
C GLU A 52 20.33 -6.99 -13.50
N THR A 53 20.09 -8.20 -14.01
CA THR A 53 20.11 -9.41 -13.18
C THR A 53 21.29 -10.31 -13.54
N VAL A 54 21.58 -11.30 -12.70
CA VAL A 54 22.65 -12.27 -12.94
C VAL A 54 22.43 -13.07 -14.23
N GLU A 55 21.18 -13.24 -14.65
CA GLU A 55 20.78 -13.98 -15.87
C GLU A 55 20.61 -13.06 -17.10
N GLY A 56 20.79 -11.75 -16.92
CA GLY A 56 20.65 -10.73 -17.96
C GLY A 56 19.65 -9.64 -17.57
N ASP A 57 19.61 -8.58 -18.37
CA ASP A 57 18.70 -7.46 -18.15
C ASP A 57 17.25 -7.94 -18.19
N ALA A 58 16.46 -7.47 -17.24
CA ALA A 58 15.03 -7.72 -17.15
C ALA A 58 14.28 -6.41 -17.10
N THR A 59 13.13 -6.39 -17.78
CA THR A 59 12.21 -5.26 -17.74
C THR A 59 10.98 -5.69 -16.94
N VAL A 60 10.64 -4.95 -15.89
CA VAL A 60 9.50 -5.25 -15.03
C VAL A 60 8.55 -4.07 -15.04
N SER A 61 7.27 -4.33 -15.27
CA SER A 61 6.21 -3.34 -15.16
C SER A 61 5.15 -3.78 -14.16
N ALA A 62 4.48 -2.80 -13.56
CA ALA A 62 3.31 -3.02 -12.74
C ALA A 62 2.20 -2.06 -13.18
N ALA A 63 0.96 -2.54 -13.13
CA ALA A 63 -0.22 -1.72 -13.37
C ALA A 63 -1.24 -1.86 -12.25
N TRP A 64 -1.92 -0.75 -11.97
CA TRP A 64 -3.10 -0.69 -11.11
C TRP A 64 -4.29 -0.20 -11.93
N ASP A 65 -5.23 -1.10 -12.20
CA ASP A 65 -6.55 -0.75 -12.69
C ASP A 65 -7.40 -0.26 -11.51
N LYS A 66 -7.69 1.03 -11.50
CA LYS A 66 -8.47 1.70 -10.43
C LYS A 66 -9.96 1.40 -10.53
N THR A 67 -10.43 0.85 -11.65
CA THR A 67 -11.86 0.60 -11.89
C THR A 67 -12.34 -0.63 -11.12
N ASP A 68 -11.53 -1.69 -11.11
CA ASP A 68 -11.81 -2.94 -10.42
C ASP A 68 -10.85 -3.22 -9.24
N ASN A 69 -9.88 -2.32 -9.02
CA ASN A 69 -8.86 -2.43 -7.99
C ASN A 69 -7.93 -3.64 -8.17
N THR A 70 -7.65 -4.01 -9.42
CA THR A 70 -6.73 -5.08 -9.78
C THR A 70 -5.30 -4.56 -9.96
N PHE A 71 -4.34 -5.29 -9.40
CA PHE A 71 -2.92 -5.07 -9.61
C PHE A 71 -2.35 -6.19 -10.47
N THR A 72 -1.54 -5.84 -11.46
CA THR A 72 -0.78 -6.79 -12.26
C THR A 72 0.70 -6.44 -12.26
N VAL A 73 1.54 -7.47 -12.35
CA VAL A 73 2.99 -7.33 -12.52
C VAL A 73 3.42 -8.20 -13.69
N LYS A 74 4.18 -7.62 -14.60
CA LYS A 74 4.74 -8.31 -15.77
C LYS A 74 6.25 -8.21 -15.74
N SER A 75 6.92 -9.32 -16.09
CA SER A 75 8.36 -9.36 -16.27
C SER A 75 8.69 -9.91 -17.66
N ILE A 76 9.65 -9.27 -18.32
CA ILE A 76 10.31 -9.76 -19.53
C ILE A 76 11.74 -10.09 -19.14
N GLU A 77 12.06 -11.38 -19.13
CA GLU A 77 13.32 -11.94 -18.65
C GLU A 77 13.98 -12.76 -19.76
N LYS A 78 15.29 -13.04 -19.68
CA LYS A 78 15.96 -14.00 -20.57
C LYS A 78 16.03 -15.37 -19.92
N ASP A 79 15.67 -16.42 -20.66
CA ASP A 79 15.90 -17.80 -20.23
C ASP A 79 17.38 -18.20 -20.34
N ALA A 80 17.71 -19.41 -19.87
CA ALA A 80 19.07 -19.95 -19.95
C ALA A 80 19.63 -20.09 -21.38
N ASN A 81 18.79 -19.99 -22.41
CA ASN A 81 19.16 -20.02 -23.82
C ASN A 81 19.22 -18.61 -24.46
N GLY A 82 18.92 -17.56 -23.68
CA GLY A 82 18.89 -16.17 -24.11
C GLY A 82 17.60 -15.73 -24.82
N ASN A 83 16.54 -16.55 -24.79
CA ASN A 83 15.24 -16.15 -25.34
C ASN A 83 14.48 -15.30 -24.33
N GLU A 84 13.74 -14.32 -24.81
CA GLU A 84 12.81 -13.56 -23.97
C GLU A 84 11.64 -14.43 -23.53
N VAL A 85 11.37 -14.40 -22.23
CA VAL A 85 10.24 -15.06 -21.59
C VAL A 85 9.45 -13.99 -20.85
N GLU A 86 8.19 -13.87 -21.25
CA GLU A 86 7.22 -13.03 -20.59
C GLU A 86 6.49 -13.83 -19.50
N LYS A 87 6.42 -13.26 -18.30
CA LYS A 87 5.61 -13.75 -17.19
C LYS A 87 4.68 -12.64 -16.72
N GLU A 88 3.46 -13.00 -16.37
CA GLU A 88 2.44 -12.04 -15.93
C GLU A 88 1.72 -12.59 -14.70
N TYR A 89 1.57 -11.73 -13.71
CA TYR A 89 1.04 -12.07 -12.39
C TYR A 89 -0.11 -11.15 -12.04
N ARG A 90 -1.19 -11.73 -11.51
CA ARG A 90 -2.20 -10.99 -10.74
C ARG A 90 -1.73 -10.89 -9.30
N VAL A 91 -1.84 -9.70 -8.72
CA VAL A 91 -1.38 -9.42 -7.36
C VAL A 91 -2.57 -9.12 -6.46
N ASP A 92 -2.84 -10.02 -5.52
CA ASP A 92 -3.83 -9.84 -4.46
C ASP A 92 -3.15 -9.22 -3.24
N VAL A 93 -3.22 -7.90 -3.11
CA VAL A 93 -2.60 -7.15 -2.02
C VAL A 93 -3.44 -7.27 -0.76
N GLU A 94 -2.90 -7.86 0.31
CA GLU A 94 -3.55 -7.94 1.62
C GLU A 94 -3.27 -6.67 2.44
N GLU A 95 -2.02 -6.24 2.48
CA GLU A 95 -1.57 -5.03 3.19
C GLU A 95 -0.46 -4.34 2.40
N ALA A 96 -0.61 -3.05 2.16
CA ALA A 96 0.42 -2.20 1.59
C ALA A 96 0.35 -0.84 2.28
N THR A 97 1.23 -0.70 3.26
CA THR A 97 1.52 0.54 3.98
C THR A 97 3.00 0.85 3.81
N ASP A 98 3.42 2.04 4.22
CA ASP A 98 4.83 2.40 4.22
C ASP A 98 5.73 1.51 5.12
N GLU A 99 5.18 0.61 5.94
CA GLU A 99 5.95 -0.32 6.80
C GLU A 99 5.84 -1.77 6.37
N VAL A 100 4.70 -2.15 5.80
CA VAL A 100 4.33 -3.53 5.53
C VAL A 100 3.78 -3.63 4.12
N PHE A 101 4.38 -4.49 3.33
CA PHE A 101 3.82 -5.05 2.11
C PHE A 101 3.59 -6.55 2.30
N LYS A 102 2.37 -6.99 2.04
CA LYS A 102 1.95 -8.39 2.04
C LYS A 102 0.97 -8.63 0.90
N ALA A 103 1.32 -9.56 0.00
CA ALA A 103 0.50 -9.88 -1.17
C ALA A 103 0.71 -11.31 -1.66
N THR A 104 -0.28 -11.84 -2.37
CA THR A 104 -0.16 -13.09 -3.11
C THR A 104 -0.04 -12.78 -4.60
N PHE A 105 1.03 -13.27 -5.22
CA PHE A 105 1.24 -13.19 -6.66
C PHE A 105 0.77 -14.50 -7.28
N THR A 106 -0.07 -14.44 -8.31
CA THR A 106 -0.57 -15.61 -9.03
C THR A 106 -0.20 -15.50 -10.50
N ASP A 107 0.61 -16.44 -11.00
CA ASP A 107 0.98 -16.52 -12.41
C ASP A 107 -0.27 -16.79 -13.25
N LEU A 108 -0.57 -15.90 -14.20
CA LEU A 108 -1.79 -16.00 -15.02
C LEU A 108 -1.76 -17.15 -16.03
N LYS A 109 -0.58 -17.70 -16.34
CA LYS A 109 -0.40 -18.81 -17.27
C LYS A 109 -0.47 -20.16 -16.58
N THR A 110 0.17 -20.28 -15.41
CA THR A 110 0.27 -21.57 -14.68
C THR A 110 -0.75 -21.69 -13.54
N ASN A 111 -1.32 -20.58 -13.08
CA ASN A 111 -2.09 -20.46 -11.82
C ASN A 111 -1.31 -20.85 -10.56
N GLU A 112 0.02 -20.94 -10.63
CA GLU A 112 0.86 -21.11 -9.45
C GLU A 112 0.95 -19.78 -8.70
N SER A 113 0.90 -19.85 -7.37
CA SER A 113 0.94 -18.66 -6.51
C SER A 113 2.10 -18.73 -5.53
N PHE A 114 2.63 -17.56 -5.19
CA PHE A 114 3.59 -17.39 -4.10
C PHE A 114 3.24 -16.15 -3.29
N GLU A 115 3.60 -16.18 -2.00
CA GLU A 115 3.36 -15.07 -1.08
C GLU A 115 4.62 -14.21 -0.98
N VAL A 116 4.41 -12.90 -0.91
CA VAL A 116 5.43 -11.91 -0.62
C VAL A 116 5.02 -11.20 0.66
N ASP A 117 5.81 -11.37 1.72
CA ASP A 117 5.67 -10.64 2.99
C ASP A 117 7.00 -9.94 3.30
N SER A 118 6.97 -8.60 3.27
CA SER A 118 8.14 -7.74 3.54
C SER A 118 8.66 -7.82 4.97
N MET A 119 7.85 -8.30 5.92
CA MET A 119 8.22 -8.48 7.33
C MET A 119 8.84 -9.84 7.61
N GLU A 120 8.58 -10.85 6.78
CA GLU A 120 9.22 -12.15 6.92
C GLU A 120 10.70 -12.05 6.50
N ALA A 121 11.58 -12.54 7.39
CA ALA A 121 13.03 -12.53 7.18
C ALA A 121 13.43 -13.60 6.14
N HIS A 122 13.28 -13.27 4.85
CA HIS A 122 13.59 -14.18 3.74
C HIS A 122 15.03 -14.07 3.21
N ALA A 123 16.03 -13.77 4.06
CA ALA A 123 17.41 -13.65 3.61
C ALA A 123 17.94 -14.93 2.91
N SER A 124 17.34 -16.10 3.19
CA SER A 124 17.66 -17.38 2.55
C SER A 124 16.63 -17.85 1.51
N LEU A 125 15.62 -17.04 1.14
CA LEU A 125 14.59 -17.44 0.16
C LEU A 125 14.34 -16.39 -0.92
N ALA A 126 14.93 -15.18 -0.82
CA ALA A 126 14.83 -14.17 -1.88
C ALA A 126 15.31 -14.69 -3.24
N PHE A 127 16.24 -15.66 -3.28
CA PHE A 127 16.68 -16.31 -4.51
C PHE A 127 15.65 -17.28 -5.13
N LEU A 128 14.65 -17.73 -4.36
CA LEU A 128 13.58 -18.60 -4.84
C LEU A 128 12.38 -17.82 -5.38
N LEU A 129 12.26 -16.54 -5.02
CA LEU A 129 11.19 -15.71 -5.53
C LEU A 129 11.46 -15.35 -6.99
N PRO A 130 10.46 -15.45 -7.89
CA PRO A 130 10.56 -14.88 -9.22
C PRO A 130 10.93 -13.39 -9.17
N ILE A 131 11.57 -12.88 -10.22
CA ILE A 131 11.92 -11.45 -10.33
C ILE A 131 10.70 -10.56 -10.10
N ALA A 132 9.54 -10.97 -10.61
CA ALA A 132 8.25 -10.31 -10.38
C ALA A 132 7.87 -10.18 -8.90
N GLY A 133 8.25 -11.11 -8.02
CA GLY A 133 8.02 -11.00 -6.58
C GLY A 133 8.96 -10.00 -5.90
N VAL A 134 10.25 -10.05 -6.27
CA VAL A 134 11.28 -9.19 -5.67
C VAL A 134 11.09 -7.73 -6.05
N ILE A 135 10.87 -7.46 -7.34
CA ILE A 135 10.74 -6.11 -7.90
C ILE A 135 9.29 -5.63 -7.87
N GLY A 136 8.34 -6.53 -8.12
CA GLY A 136 6.93 -6.18 -8.22
C GLY A 136 6.35 -5.58 -6.95
N GLN A 137 6.81 -6.00 -5.75
CA GLN A 137 6.36 -5.35 -4.51
C GLN A 137 6.70 -3.85 -4.47
N GLY A 138 7.88 -3.46 -4.97
CA GLY A 138 8.33 -2.07 -5.01
C GLY A 138 7.51 -1.26 -6.00
N LEU A 139 7.32 -1.79 -7.20
CA LEU A 139 6.49 -1.14 -8.23
C LEU A 139 5.02 -1.02 -7.80
N VAL A 140 4.42 -2.06 -7.21
CA VAL A 140 3.03 -2.01 -6.69
C VAL A 140 2.90 -1.00 -5.57
N SER A 141 3.88 -0.93 -4.65
CA SER A 141 3.91 0.09 -3.60
C SER A 141 4.00 1.50 -4.18
N HIS A 142 4.80 1.69 -5.23
CA HIS A 142 4.92 2.97 -5.93
C HIS A 142 3.62 3.37 -6.64
N LEU A 143 2.91 2.43 -7.29
CA LEU A 143 1.58 2.67 -7.87
C LEU A 143 0.56 3.17 -6.82
N ILE A 144 0.55 2.51 -5.66
CA ILE A 144 -0.32 2.86 -4.53
C ILE A 144 0.03 4.27 -4.01
N ALA A 145 1.33 4.60 -3.92
CA ALA A 145 1.81 5.92 -3.52
C ALA A 145 1.43 7.02 -4.54
N ILE A 146 1.54 6.78 -5.85
CA ILE A 146 1.08 7.70 -6.90
C ILE A 146 -0.42 7.99 -6.72
N GLY A 147 -1.22 6.96 -6.43
CA GLY A 147 -2.64 7.14 -6.11
C GLY A 147 -2.91 7.79 -4.74
N ALA A 148 -1.87 8.00 -3.92
CA ALA A 148 -1.94 8.34 -2.50
C ALA A 148 -2.98 7.52 -1.76
N ALA A 149 -2.83 6.21 -1.89
CA ALA A 149 -3.63 5.22 -1.23
C ALA A 149 -2.79 4.38 -0.26
N VAL A 150 -3.46 3.57 0.55
CA VAL A 150 -2.89 2.42 1.28
C VAL A 150 -3.87 1.26 1.13
N VAL A 151 -3.38 0.03 1.18
CA VAL A 151 -4.24 -1.17 1.19
C VAL A 151 -4.15 -1.81 2.56
N ILE A 152 -5.30 -2.06 3.19
CA ILE A 152 -5.36 -2.72 4.51
C ILE A 152 -6.47 -3.75 4.47
N ALA A 153 -6.11 -4.99 4.76
CA ALA A 153 -7.00 -6.15 4.66
C ALA A 153 -7.71 -6.24 3.29
N GLY A 154 -6.95 -6.03 2.20
CA GLY A 154 -7.45 -6.08 0.82
C GLY A 154 -8.31 -4.88 0.38
N ALA A 155 -8.57 -3.93 1.27
CA ALA A 155 -9.34 -2.73 0.95
C ALA A 155 -8.44 -1.53 0.74
N THR A 156 -8.66 -0.80 -0.36
CA THR A 156 -7.96 0.44 -0.68
C THR A 156 -8.56 1.63 0.08
N TYR A 157 -7.70 2.42 0.72
CA TYR A 157 -8.03 3.66 1.41
C TYR A 157 -7.24 4.81 0.78
N THR A 158 -7.83 6.00 0.66
CA THR A 158 -7.24 7.16 -0.02
C THR A 158 -7.06 8.33 0.95
N VAL A 159 -6.00 9.13 0.79
CA VAL A 159 -5.74 10.28 1.69
C VAL A 159 -6.95 11.23 1.73
N VAL A 160 -7.47 11.49 2.93
CA VAL A 160 -8.70 12.27 3.14
C VAL A 160 -8.59 13.69 2.57
N GLY A 161 -7.40 14.31 2.61
CA GLY A 161 -7.17 15.63 2.04
C GLY A 161 -7.51 15.72 0.54
N LYS A 162 -7.34 14.61 -0.19
CA LYS A 162 -7.65 14.52 -1.63
C LYS A 162 -9.15 14.32 -1.90
N VAL A 163 -9.87 13.65 -1.00
CA VAL A 163 -11.24 13.17 -1.29
C VAL A 163 -12.34 13.82 -0.44
N ALA A 164 -12.02 14.46 0.70
CA ALA A 164 -13.01 14.94 1.66
C ALA A 164 -14.07 15.88 1.07
N ALA A 165 -13.66 16.82 0.22
CA ALA A 165 -14.59 17.77 -0.42
C ALA A 165 -15.60 17.04 -1.33
N GLU A 166 -15.14 16.03 -2.07
CA GLU A 166 -15.99 15.23 -2.95
C GLU A 166 -16.89 14.28 -2.16
N LEU A 167 -16.37 13.61 -1.13
CA LEU A 167 -17.16 12.72 -0.27
C LEU A 167 -18.32 13.45 0.41
N ARG A 168 -18.13 14.72 0.80
CA ARG A 168 -19.20 15.54 1.38
C ARG A 168 -20.38 15.80 0.43
N LYS A 169 -20.16 15.71 -0.88
CA LYS A 169 -21.19 15.86 -1.92
C LYS A 169 -21.89 14.55 -2.27
N LYS A 170 -21.32 13.40 -1.88
CA LYS A 170 -21.89 12.08 -2.18
C LYS A 170 -23.08 11.78 -1.27
N LYS A 171 -23.87 10.78 -1.67
CA LYS A 171 -25.08 10.35 -0.96
C LYS A 171 -24.82 9.66 0.39
N TYR A 172 -23.62 9.15 0.61
CA TYR A 172 -23.29 8.34 1.78
C TYR A 172 -22.84 9.23 2.95
N ASP A 173 -23.26 8.87 4.16
CA ASP A 173 -23.00 9.67 5.36
C ASP A 173 -21.69 9.31 6.06
N HIS A 174 -21.26 8.05 5.96
CA HIS A 174 -20.14 7.49 6.69
C HIS A 174 -19.24 6.63 5.80
N TYR A 175 -17.96 6.63 6.13
CA TYR A 175 -16.91 5.91 5.42
C TYR A 175 -15.98 5.23 6.43
N ALA A 176 -15.44 4.08 6.05
CA ALA A 176 -14.34 3.47 6.80
C ALA A 176 -13.13 4.42 6.76
N ALA A 177 -12.42 4.53 7.88
CA ALA A 177 -11.20 5.32 7.93
C ALA A 177 -10.10 4.58 8.69
N VAL A 178 -8.86 4.96 8.39
CA VAL A 178 -7.64 4.48 9.07
C VAL A 178 -6.69 5.66 9.26
N LEU A 179 -6.08 5.73 10.45
CA LEU A 179 -4.98 6.63 10.74
C LEU A 179 -3.68 5.84 10.67
N THR A 180 -2.77 6.20 9.78
CA THR A 180 -1.44 5.60 9.71
C THR A 180 -0.41 6.70 9.46
N LYS A 181 0.73 6.62 10.16
CA LYS A 181 1.83 7.60 10.11
C LYS A 181 1.45 9.08 10.21
N GLY A 182 0.33 9.38 10.86
CA GLY A 182 -0.16 10.74 11.08
C GLY A 182 -1.13 11.26 10.01
N ASP A 183 -1.37 10.48 8.94
CA ASP A 183 -2.34 10.78 7.90
C ASP A 183 -3.62 9.97 8.06
N LEU A 184 -4.73 10.57 7.63
CA LEU A 184 -6.06 9.96 7.64
C LEU A 184 -6.43 9.49 6.23
N TYR A 185 -6.71 8.21 6.10
CA TYR A 185 -7.12 7.59 4.84
C TYR A 185 -8.57 7.12 4.93
N ILE A 186 -9.33 7.34 3.85
CA ILE A 186 -10.76 7.03 3.73
C ILE A 186 -10.96 5.90 2.73
N GLY A 187 -11.66 4.86 3.18
CA GLY A 187 -12.04 3.72 2.36
C GLY A 187 -13.51 3.80 1.91
N GLY A 188 -14.08 2.63 1.60
CA GLY A 188 -15.46 2.52 1.13
C GLY A 188 -16.51 3.10 2.08
N SER A 189 -17.66 3.48 1.51
CA SER A 189 -18.83 3.92 2.28
C SER A 189 -19.36 2.80 3.17
N ILE A 190 -19.81 3.13 4.38
CA ILE A 190 -20.35 2.18 5.34
C ILE A 190 -21.70 2.65 5.90
N SER A 191 -22.52 1.72 6.35
CA SER A 191 -23.77 2.07 7.04
C SER A 191 -23.48 2.72 8.39
N LYS A 192 -24.44 3.48 8.94
CA LYS A 192 -24.34 4.02 10.31
C LYS A 192 -24.13 2.91 11.35
N ALA A 193 -24.82 1.77 11.22
CA ALA A 193 -24.66 0.64 12.13
C ALA A 193 -23.23 0.06 12.06
N THR A 194 -22.69 -0.09 10.85
CA THR A 194 -21.30 -0.51 10.63
C THR A 194 -20.31 0.50 11.20
N ALA A 195 -20.55 1.81 11.02
CA ALA A 195 -19.73 2.87 11.60
C ALA A 195 -19.71 2.81 13.14
N VAL A 196 -20.86 2.64 13.78
CA VAL A 196 -20.97 2.49 15.23
C VAL A 196 -20.24 1.24 15.73
N SER A 197 -20.42 0.10 15.05
CA SER A 197 -19.72 -1.15 15.39
C SER A 197 -18.21 -1.01 15.23
N ARG A 198 -17.76 -0.46 14.10
CA ARG A 198 -16.35 -0.19 13.80
C ARG A 198 -15.72 0.68 14.87
N LEU A 199 -16.39 1.77 15.28
CA LEU A 199 -15.89 2.68 16.31
C LEU A 199 -15.72 2.01 17.68
N LYS A 200 -16.55 1.02 18.02
CA LYS A 200 -16.44 0.21 19.25
C LYS A 200 -15.32 -0.83 19.21
N SER A 201 -14.79 -1.15 18.03
CA SER A 201 -13.80 -2.21 17.87
C SER A 201 -12.55 -1.95 18.72
N SER A 202 -12.03 -3.04 19.29
CA SER A 202 -10.75 -3.07 20.01
C SER A 202 -9.55 -2.92 19.08
N ASP A 203 -9.73 -3.16 17.77
CA ASP A 203 -8.72 -2.89 16.76
C ASP A 203 -8.53 -1.37 16.58
N LYS A 204 -7.58 -0.81 17.32
CA LYS A 204 -7.27 0.63 17.31
C LYS A 204 -6.74 1.15 15.98
N LYS A 205 -6.24 0.27 15.11
CA LYS A 205 -5.73 0.66 13.78
C LYS A 205 -6.91 0.90 12.83
N ASN A 206 -7.92 0.03 12.90
CA ASN A 206 -9.03 0.01 11.94
C ASN A 206 -10.40 0.40 12.51
N ASN A 207 -10.49 0.98 13.69
CA ASN A 207 -11.77 1.38 14.30
C ASN A 207 -12.20 2.81 13.98
N ASN A 208 -11.46 3.53 13.15
CA ASN A 208 -11.78 4.92 12.82
C ASN A 208 -12.90 5.01 11.77
N VAL A 209 -13.65 6.11 11.82
CA VAL A 209 -14.76 6.42 10.90
C VAL A 209 -14.65 7.86 10.45
N TRP A 210 -14.91 8.11 9.17
CA TRP A 210 -15.13 9.45 8.63
C TRP A 210 -16.61 9.68 8.35
N SER A 211 -17.13 10.84 8.75
CA SER A 211 -18.50 11.25 8.47
C SER A 211 -18.51 12.57 7.70
N LYS A 212 -19.49 12.77 6.81
CA LYS A 212 -19.52 14.00 5.99
C LYS A 212 -19.81 15.30 6.76
N SER A 213 -20.24 15.21 8.03
CA SER A 213 -20.54 16.39 8.85
C SER A 213 -20.29 16.17 10.33
N TYR A 214 -20.09 17.28 11.04
CA TYR A 214 -20.02 17.37 12.50
C TYR A 214 -21.12 16.57 13.19
N ALA A 215 -22.38 16.79 12.78
CA ALA A 215 -23.54 16.20 13.45
C ALA A 215 -23.58 14.68 13.29
N LEU A 216 -23.15 14.18 12.13
CA LEU A 216 -23.06 12.75 11.83
C LEU A 216 -21.95 12.08 12.65
N ALA A 217 -20.77 12.70 12.72
CA ALA A 217 -19.66 12.20 13.55
C ALA A 217 -20.04 12.16 15.05
N ALA A 218 -20.64 13.25 15.55
CA ALA A 218 -21.13 13.30 16.93
C ALA A 218 -22.18 12.21 17.20
N THR A 219 -23.08 11.94 16.25
CA THR A 219 -24.09 10.89 16.37
C THR A 219 -23.46 9.49 16.43
N VAL A 220 -22.49 9.20 15.55
CA VAL A 220 -21.77 7.91 15.58
C VAL A 220 -21.06 7.71 16.92
N ALA A 221 -20.35 8.73 17.40
CA ALA A 221 -19.69 8.67 18.71
C ALA A 221 -20.69 8.50 19.86
N LYS A 222 -21.85 9.16 19.81
CA LYS A 222 -22.89 9.04 20.85
C LYS A 222 -23.45 7.63 20.89
N ASP A 223 -23.81 7.08 19.74
CA ASP A 223 -24.39 5.74 19.62
C ASP A 223 -23.35 4.66 19.96
N ALA A 224 -22.08 4.88 19.61
CA ALA A 224 -20.98 4.04 20.06
C ALA A 224 -20.75 4.11 21.59
N GLY A 225 -21.00 5.27 22.19
CA GLY A 225 -20.96 5.50 23.63
C GLY A 225 -22.23 5.07 24.39
N ASN A 226 -23.11 4.27 23.78
CA ASN A 226 -24.40 3.84 24.34
C ASN A 226 -25.30 5.03 24.74
N GLY A 227 -25.37 6.05 23.88
CA GLY A 227 -26.22 7.22 24.05
C GLY A 227 -25.63 8.34 24.92
N ARG A 228 -24.47 8.10 25.55
CA ARG A 228 -23.79 9.10 26.40
C ARG A 228 -23.15 10.19 25.56
N THR A 229 -23.05 11.39 26.12
CA THR A 229 -22.45 12.56 25.47
C THR A 229 -21.01 12.26 25.02
N PRO A 230 -20.71 12.39 23.71
CA PRO A 230 -19.36 12.27 23.19
C PRO A 230 -18.40 13.32 23.75
N ILE A 231 -17.10 13.04 23.67
CA ILE A 231 -16.05 14.03 23.92
C ILE A 231 -15.59 14.60 22.58
N GLY A 232 -15.59 15.93 22.45
CA GLY A 232 -15.17 16.64 21.24
C GLY A 232 -16.13 17.75 20.81
N PRO A 233 -15.92 18.35 19.62
CA PRO A 233 -14.86 17.98 18.68
C PRO A 233 -13.49 18.33 19.25
N GLU A 234 -12.56 17.40 19.17
CA GLU A 234 -11.15 17.65 19.43
C GLU A 234 -10.41 17.77 18.09
N ARG A 235 -9.34 18.55 18.09
CA ARG A 235 -8.28 18.52 17.09
C ARG A 235 -7.01 18.41 17.93
N ASP A 236 -6.13 17.45 17.62
CA ASP A 236 -5.01 17.11 18.49
C ASP A 236 -4.27 18.35 19.02
N LYS A 237 -4.03 18.37 20.34
CA LYS A 237 -3.57 19.56 21.07
C LYS A 237 -2.35 20.18 20.39
N GLY A 238 -2.45 21.47 20.05
CA GLY A 238 -1.36 22.28 19.49
C GLY A 238 -1.24 22.24 17.96
N LYS A 239 -2.13 21.54 17.24
CA LYS A 239 -2.05 21.36 15.78
C LYS A 239 -3.26 21.94 15.04
N THR A 240 -3.74 23.09 15.51
CA THR A 240 -4.93 23.81 14.99
C THR A 240 -4.79 24.34 13.56
N SER A 241 -3.61 24.23 12.94
CA SER A 241 -3.35 24.71 11.58
C SER A 241 -2.50 23.75 10.73
N ALA A 242 -2.20 22.55 11.25
CA ALA A 242 -1.39 21.58 10.51
C ALA A 242 -2.26 20.73 9.57
N GLU A 243 -1.77 20.51 8.35
CA GLU A 243 -2.28 19.48 7.45
C GLU A 243 -2.21 18.11 8.14
N GLY A 244 -3.14 17.20 7.83
CA GLY A 244 -3.25 15.89 8.48
C GLY A 244 -4.08 15.83 9.78
N TYR A 245 -4.46 16.98 10.37
CA TYR A 245 -5.25 16.99 11.62
C TYR A 245 -6.72 17.26 11.35
N TYR A 246 -7.56 16.25 11.60
CA TYR A 246 -9.00 16.29 11.37
C TYR A 246 -9.76 16.40 12.68
N PHE A 247 -10.81 17.22 12.69
CA PHE A 247 -11.70 17.29 13.83
C PHE A 247 -12.38 15.95 14.04
N HIS A 248 -12.50 15.54 15.29
CA HIS A 248 -13.09 14.25 15.62
C HIS A 248 -13.77 14.24 16.99
N PHE A 249 -14.61 13.22 17.16
CA PHE A 249 -15.21 12.87 18.44
C PHE A 249 -14.67 11.54 18.95
N HIS A 250 -14.59 11.44 20.26
CA HIS A 250 -14.46 10.19 20.99
C HIS A 250 -15.79 9.82 21.66
N ILE A 251 -15.98 8.54 21.97
CA ILE A 251 -17.02 8.16 22.94
C ILE A 251 -16.72 8.76 24.33
N HIS A 252 -17.74 8.82 25.20
CA HIS A 252 -17.69 9.46 26.53
C HIS A 252 -16.52 9.06 27.45
N ASN A 253 -15.92 7.89 27.28
CA ASN A 253 -14.80 7.39 28.09
C ASN A 253 -13.48 7.29 27.29
N ARG A 254 -13.45 7.78 26.03
CA ARG A 254 -12.28 7.77 25.12
C ARG A 254 -11.68 6.40 24.84
N THR A 255 -12.39 5.30 25.10
CA THR A 255 -11.87 3.94 24.86
C THR A 255 -12.13 3.44 23.44
N SER A 256 -12.68 4.25 22.53
CA SER A 256 -12.96 3.92 21.12
C SER A 256 -11.86 4.37 20.16
N GLY A 257 -12.09 4.20 18.85
CA GLY A 257 -11.42 4.98 17.81
C GLY A 257 -11.93 6.42 17.75
N HIS A 258 -11.68 7.08 16.63
CA HIS A 258 -12.07 8.45 16.36
C HIS A 258 -13.21 8.50 15.31
N SER A 259 -14.18 9.38 15.55
CA SER A 259 -15.22 9.73 14.57
C SER A 259 -14.91 11.09 13.96
N PHE A 260 -14.28 11.11 12.79
CA PHE A 260 -13.82 12.29 12.07
C PHE A 260 -14.91 12.95 11.22
N TYR A 261 -14.71 14.23 10.83
CA TYR A 261 -15.54 14.95 9.85
C TYR A 261 -14.85 16.10 9.10
#